data_AF-A0A166R007-F1
#
_entry.id   AF-A0A166R007-F1
#
_cell.length_a   1.000
_cell.length_b   1.000
_cell.length_c   1.000
_cell.angle_alpha   90.00
_cell.angle_beta   90.00
_cell.angle_gamma   90.00
#
_symmetry.space_group_name_H-M   'P 1'
#
loop_
_entity.id
_entity.type
_entity.pdbx_description
1 polymer ?
#
loop_
_entity_poly.entity_id
_entity_poly.type
_entity_poly.pdbx_seq_one_letter_code
_entity_poly.pdbx_strand_id
1 'polypeptide(L)'
;QLSKGADMARGDDTSTLKAMIIVWVHELFGPSVPGLITTCKDGRGFYNVHTERLLCPGEYDWDSEEARTAICAGDEEFVVTAESWPRFCYANFSYDPEDVDEGLWQSALMVKTFKCIFMSPSSAIDKKDPEEPATKRHRTTKPSVRKNVASKIGLTSVTG
;
A
#
# COMPACT_ATOMS: atom_id res chain seq x y z
N GLN A 1 -29.39 -5.17 -2.02
CA GLN A 1 -28.34 -5.74 -2.90
C GLN A 1 -27.14 -4.79 -3.08
N LEU A 2 -27.32 -3.46 -3.05
CA LEU A 2 -26.21 -2.49 -3.15
C LEU A 2 -25.18 -2.56 -2.01
N SER A 3 -25.64 -2.71 -0.75
CA SER A 3 -24.75 -2.83 0.42
C SER A 3 -23.80 -4.02 0.32
N LYS A 4 -24.32 -5.20 -0.07
CA LYS A 4 -23.50 -6.41 -0.24
C LYS A 4 -22.40 -6.23 -1.29
N GLY A 5 -22.67 -5.52 -2.39
CA GLY A 5 -21.66 -5.21 -3.40
C GLY A 5 -20.56 -4.31 -2.84
N ALA A 6 -20.94 -3.26 -2.13
CA ALA A 6 -19.99 -2.35 -1.48
C ALA A 6 -19.14 -3.06 -0.41
N ASP A 7 -19.75 -3.91 0.41
CA ASP A 7 -19.04 -4.67 1.45
C ASP A 7 -18.02 -5.65 0.84
N MET A 8 -18.38 -6.32 -0.26
CA MET A 8 -17.46 -7.21 -0.98
C MET A 8 -16.26 -6.43 -1.57
N ALA A 9 -16.52 -5.29 -2.23
CA ALA A 9 -15.44 -4.46 -2.78
C ALA A 9 -14.47 -3.97 -1.69
N ARG A 10 -15.00 -3.47 -0.56
CA ARG A 10 -14.18 -3.07 0.59
C ARG A 10 -13.36 -4.23 1.17
N GLY A 11 -13.95 -5.43 1.20
CA GLY A 11 -13.26 -6.65 1.62
C GLY A 11 -12.07 -6.97 0.71
N ASP A 12 -12.29 -6.93 -0.60
CA ASP A 12 -11.27 -7.18 -1.62
C ASP A 12 -10.13 -6.14 -1.54
N ASP A 13 -10.47 -4.85 -1.44
CA ASP A 13 -9.49 -3.76 -1.28
C ASP A 13 -8.64 -3.94 -0.02
N THR A 14 -9.28 -4.22 1.12
CA THR A 14 -8.60 -4.43 2.40
C THR A 14 -7.69 -5.66 2.34
N SER A 15 -8.14 -6.74 1.68
CA SER A 15 -7.34 -7.96 1.53
C SER A 15 -6.09 -7.71 0.68
N THR A 16 -6.22 -6.91 -0.36
CA THR A 16 -5.11 -6.55 -1.27
C THR A 16 -4.12 -5.62 -0.57
N LEU A 17 -4.61 -4.55 0.06
CA LEU A 17 -3.77 -3.60 0.79
C LEU A 17 -2.99 -4.25 1.92
N LYS A 18 -3.60 -5.22 2.62
CA LYS A 18 -2.91 -5.98 3.69
C LYS A 18 -1.58 -6.59 3.21
N ALA A 19 -1.52 -7.09 1.98
CA ALA A 19 -0.30 -7.68 1.42
C ALA A 19 0.61 -6.60 0.82
N MET A 20 0.04 -5.68 0.05
CA MET A 20 0.80 -4.63 -0.64
C MET A 20 1.54 -3.69 0.30
N ILE A 21 0.93 -3.31 1.43
CA ILE A 21 1.56 -2.40 2.39
C ILE A 21 2.89 -2.96 2.91
N ILE A 22 3.01 -4.29 3.06
CA ILE A 22 4.25 -4.93 3.50
C ILE A 22 5.32 -4.84 2.43
N VAL A 23 4.95 -5.04 1.17
CA VAL A 23 5.87 -4.91 0.05
C VAL A 23 6.40 -3.48 0.01
N TRP A 24 5.53 -2.48 0.11
CA TRP A 24 5.93 -1.07 0.08
C TRP A 24 6.79 -0.67 1.27
N VAL A 25 6.45 -1.12 2.49
CA VAL A 25 7.27 -0.87 3.68
C VAL A 25 8.66 -1.51 3.52
N HIS A 26 8.73 -2.72 2.97
CA HIS A 26 10.00 -3.37 2.69
C HIS A 26 10.81 -2.64 1.61
N GLU A 27 10.17 -2.15 0.55
CA GLU A 27 10.82 -1.35 -0.49
C GLU A 27 11.39 -0.03 0.05
N LEU A 28 10.67 0.62 0.97
CA LEU A 28 11.05 1.92 1.52
C LEU A 28 12.14 1.82 2.60
N PHE A 29 12.04 0.84 3.49
CA PHE A 29 12.85 0.79 4.71
C PHE A 29 13.69 -0.49 4.84
N GLY A 30 13.58 -1.42 3.89
CA GLY A 30 14.29 -2.69 3.92
C GLY A 30 13.66 -3.71 4.88
N PRO A 31 14.40 -4.79 5.23
CA PRO A 31 13.91 -5.81 6.15
C PRO A 31 13.76 -5.26 7.57
N SER A 32 12.91 -5.93 8.37
CA SER A 32 12.65 -5.61 9.77
C SER A 32 12.83 -6.83 10.65
N VAL A 33 12.99 -6.61 11.96
CA VAL A 33 12.96 -7.67 12.98
C VAL A 33 11.88 -7.31 14.01
N PRO A 34 10.82 -8.13 14.19
CA PRO A 34 10.47 -9.31 13.41
C PRO A 34 10.17 -8.98 11.94
N GLY A 35 10.33 -9.96 11.05
CA GLY A 35 10.01 -9.78 9.63
C GLY A 35 8.51 -9.61 9.39
N LEU A 36 8.13 -8.67 8.53
CA LEU A 36 6.73 -8.48 8.15
C LEU A 36 6.27 -9.56 7.15
N ILE A 37 5.25 -10.34 7.54
CA ILE A 37 4.72 -11.45 6.73
C ILE A 37 3.44 -11.01 6.00
N THR A 38 3.40 -11.15 4.67
CA THR A 38 2.27 -10.70 3.83
C THR A 38 0.94 -11.40 4.17
N THR A 39 0.99 -12.67 4.58
CA THR A 39 -0.17 -13.51 4.81
C THR A 39 -0.77 -13.42 6.22
N CYS A 40 0.00 -13.04 7.26
CA CYS A 40 -0.49 -12.88 8.64
C CYS A 40 -0.34 -11.44 9.15
N LYS A 41 -1.08 -11.08 10.22
CA LYS A 41 -1.01 -9.75 10.84
C LYS A 41 -0.04 -9.68 12.01
N ASP A 42 0.55 -10.81 12.37
CA ASP A 42 1.42 -10.93 13.54
C ASP A 42 2.71 -10.15 13.32
N GLY A 43 3.23 -9.54 14.39
CA GLY A 43 4.44 -8.72 14.30
C GLY A 43 4.28 -7.46 13.45
N ARG A 44 3.05 -6.96 13.21
CA ARG A 44 2.79 -5.63 12.63
C ARG A 44 2.43 -4.65 13.74
N GLY A 45 2.22 -3.37 13.39
CA GLY A 45 1.81 -2.35 14.34
C GLY A 45 2.96 -1.96 15.27
N PHE A 46 2.70 -1.89 16.57
CA PHE A 46 3.71 -1.56 17.58
C PHE A 46 4.69 -2.70 17.92
N TYR A 47 4.59 -3.85 17.25
CA TYR A 47 5.50 -4.99 17.43
C TYR A 47 6.64 -5.03 16.40
N ASN A 48 6.79 -3.98 15.59
CA ASN A 48 7.77 -3.94 14.50
C ASN A 48 8.27 -2.52 14.27
N VAL A 49 9.60 -2.39 14.15
CA VAL A 49 10.31 -1.11 14.08
C VAL A 49 9.85 -0.17 12.97
N HIS A 50 9.47 -0.69 11.81
CA HIS A 50 9.03 0.13 10.70
C HIS A 50 7.58 0.58 10.89
N THR A 51 6.69 -0.35 11.27
CA THR A 51 5.27 -0.03 11.43
C THR A 51 5.00 0.81 12.67
N GLU A 52 5.77 0.65 13.75
CA GLU A 52 5.61 1.48 14.96
C GLU A 52 5.97 2.95 14.68
N ARG A 53 7.09 3.20 14.00
CA ARG A 53 7.52 4.55 13.60
C ARG A 53 6.51 5.23 12.67
N LEU A 54 5.94 4.46 11.74
CA LEU A 54 4.91 4.95 10.83
C LEU A 54 3.58 5.28 11.53
N LEU A 55 3.23 4.54 12.57
CA LEU A 55 1.97 4.70 13.32
C LEU A 55 2.05 5.76 14.42
N CYS A 56 3.25 6.09 14.89
CA CYS A 56 3.44 7.19 15.82
C CYS A 56 2.83 8.49 15.25
N PRO A 57 2.07 9.26 16.06
CA PRO A 57 1.66 10.60 15.67
C PRO A 57 2.84 11.46 15.23
N GLY A 58 2.61 12.34 14.26
CA GLY A 58 3.64 13.20 13.68
C GLY A 58 4.31 14.10 14.71
N GLU A 59 3.54 14.61 15.67
CA GLU A 59 4.01 15.53 16.71
C GLU A 59 4.96 14.90 17.74
N TYR A 60 5.06 13.57 17.81
CA TYR A 60 5.92 12.88 18.77
C TYR A 60 7.16 12.28 18.11
N ASP A 61 8.28 12.37 18.83
CA ASP A 61 9.50 11.68 18.47
C ASP A 61 9.46 10.24 18.97
N TRP A 62 9.13 9.31 18.07
CA TRP A 62 9.13 7.88 18.40
C TRP A 62 10.52 7.33 18.71
N ASP A 63 11.61 8.01 18.35
CA ASP A 63 12.94 7.52 18.71
C ASP A 63 13.28 7.79 20.19
N SER A 64 12.49 8.63 20.86
CA SER A 64 12.52 8.81 22.31
C SER A 64 11.83 7.64 23.02
N GLU A 65 12.59 6.89 23.81
CA GLU A 65 12.06 5.80 24.66
C GLU A 65 11.02 6.31 25.68
N GLU A 66 11.20 7.54 26.16
CA GLU A 66 10.26 8.22 27.05
C GLU A 66 8.93 8.46 26.34
N ALA A 67 8.96 9.09 25.15
CA ALA A 67 7.76 9.35 24.36
C ALA A 67 7.03 8.04 24.02
N ARG A 68 7.76 7.01 23.60
CA ARG A 68 7.18 5.68 23.31
C ARG A 68 6.46 5.11 24.52
N THR A 69 7.11 5.12 25.68
CA THR A 69 6.58 4.54 26.91
C THR A 69 5.35 5.32 27.38
N ALA A 70 5.41 6.65 27.33
CA ALA A 70 4.33 7.54 27.73
C ALA A 70 3.10 7.41 26.82
N ILE A 71 3.30 7.41 25.48
CA ILE A 71 2.21 7.17 24.52
C ILE A 71 1.56 5.80 24.76
N CYS A 72 2.36 4.74 24.97
CA CYS A 72 1.84 3.41 25.26
C CYS A 72 1.11 3.32 26.60
N ALA A 73 1.52 4.12 27.59
CA ALA A 73 0.91 4.20 28.91
C ALA A 73 -0.36 5.08 28.94
N GLY A 74 -0.59 5.89 27.91
CA GLY A 74 -1.69 6.86 27.86
C GLY A 74 -1.44 8.05 28.79
N ASP A 75 -0.19 8.50 28.88
CA ASP A 75 0.21 9.64 29.71
C ASP A 75 -0.48 10.95 29.26
N GLU A 76 -0.82 11.81 30.22
CA GLU A 76 -1.50 13.09 29.98
C GLU A 76 -0.61 14.11 29.25
N GLU A 77 0.71 13.97 29.28
CA GLU A 77 1.65 14.80 28.52
C GLU A 77 1.77 14.34 27.05
N PHE A 78 1.41 13.09 26.75
CA PHE A 78 1.50 12.46 25.43
C PHE A 78 0.13 12.05 24.88
N VAL A 79 -0.86 12.94 25.03
CA VAL A 79 -2.24 12.69 24.61
C VAL A 79 -2.36 12.64 23.09
N VAL A 80 -2.62 11.45 22.56
CA VAL A 80 -2.99 11.24 21.16
C VAL A 80 -4.47 11.58 20.95
N THR A 81 -4.74 12.61 20.15
CA THR A 81 -6.10 13.08 19.84
C THR A 81 -6.58 12.58 18.47
N ALA A 82 -7.81 12.96 18.08
CA ALA A 82 -8.32 12.67 16.74
C ALA A 82 -7.60 13.48 15.63
N GLU A 83 -6.89 14.55 15.99
CA GLU A 83 -6.12 15.40 15.08
C GLU A 83 -4.65 14.97 15.01
N SER A 84 -4.23 14.08 15.91
CA SER A 84 -2.89 13.49 15.97
C SER A 84 -2.70 12.47 14.85
N TRP A 85 -2.39 12.95 13.66
CA TRP A 85 -2.23 12.10 12.49
C TRP A 85 -0.94 11.26 12.57
N PRO A 86 -1.02 9.95 12.26
CA PRO A 86 0.17 9.13 12.14
C PRO A 86 1.16 9.65 11.10
N ARG A 87 2.45 9.43 11.35
CA ARG A 87 3.55 9.85 10.48
C ARG A 87 3.42 9.31 9.04
N PHE A 88 2.80 8.14 8.84
CA PHE A 88 2.53 7.62 7.49
C PHE A 88 1.60 8.49 6.66
N CYS A 89 0.88 9.46 7.23
CA CYS A 89 0.04 10.39 6.49
C CYS A 89 0.88 11.44 5.76
N TYR A 90 2.04 11.82 6.30
CA TYR A 90 2.82 12.97 5.84
C TYR A 90 3.83 12.66 4.73
N ALA A 91 4.07 13.63 3.85
CA ALA A 91 5.15 13.59 2.88
C ALA A 91 6.48 13.27 3.57
N ASN A 92 7.27 12.38 2.97
CA ASN A 92 8.57 11.91 3.51
C ASN A 92 8.52 11.38 4.96
N PHE A 93 7.32 11.07 5.49
CA PHE A 93 7.15 10.66 6.88
C PHE A 93 7.67 11.71 7.88
N SER A 94 7.54 13.00 7.53
CA SER A 94 8.01 14.13 8.33
C SER A 94 6.84 15.03 8.70
N TYR A 95 6.77 15.40 9.97
CA TYR A 95 5.80 16.37 10.50
C TYR A 95 6.49 17.72 10.68
N ASP A 96 5.83 18.80 10.27
CA ASP A 96 6.28 20.16 10.50
C ASP A 96 5.43 20.80 11.61
N PRO A 97 6.01 21.13 12.79
CA PRO A 97 5.26 21.77 13.86
C PRO A 97 4.85 23.21 13.55
N GLU A 98 5.49 23.87 12.57
CA GLU A 98 5.15 25.24 12.16
C GLU A 98 4.02 25.26 11.11
N ASP A 99 3.84 24.16 10.37
CA ASP A 99 2.75 23.96 9.41
C ASP A 99 2.26 22.51 9.44
N VAL A 100 1.30 22.24 10.33
CA VAL A 100 0.81 20.90 10.62
C VAL A 100 0.06 20.23 9.45
N ASP A 101 -0.34 21.01 8.45
CA ASP A 101 -1.01 20.49 7.25
C ASP A 101 0.00 20.19 6.12
N GLU A 102 1.24 20.67 6.23
CA GLU A 102 2.26 20.51 5.21
C GLU A 102 2.54 19.03 4.95
N GLY A 103 2.38 18.62 3.70
CA GLY A 103 2.57 17.23 3.29
C GLY A 103 1.51 16.24 3.81
N LEU A 104 0.47 16.67 4.54
CA LEU A 104 -0.57 15.76 5.03
C LEU A 104 -1.29 15.05 3.86
N TRP A 105 -1.46 13.73 3.98
CA TRP A 105 -1.97 12.80 2.97
C TRP A 105 -1.08 12.60 1.73
N GLN A 106 0.14 13.14 1.71
CA GLN A 106 1.03 13.12 0.55
C GLN A 106 2.16 12.09 0.66
N SER A 107 2.15 11.22 1.68
CA SER A 107 3.16 10.17 1.79
C SER A 107 3.12 9.20 0.61
N ALA A 108 4.27 8.57 0.30
CA ALA A 108 4.34 7.53 -0.72
C ALA A 108 3.35 6.38 -0.43
N LEU A 109 3.13 6.02 0.84
CA LEU A 109 2.18 4.99 1.24
C LEU A 109 0.73 5.40 0.99
N MET A 110 0.37 6.66 1.28
CA MET A 110 -0.97 7.20 1.04
C MET A 110 -1.27 7.27 -0.46
N VAL A 111 -0.32 7.79 -1.24
CA VAL A 111 -0.44 7.84 -2.70
C VAL A 111 -0.60 6.43 -3.27
N LYS A 112 0.28 5.48 -2.93
CA LYS A 112 0.19 4.08 -3.39
C LYS A 112 -1.14 3.43 -2.98
N THR A 113 -1.62 3.68 -1.76
CA THR A 113 -2.92 3.19 -1.27
C THR A 113 -4.07 3.73 -2.12
N PHE A 114 -4.11 5.04 -2.38
CA PHE A 114 -5.11 5.66 -3.25
C PHE A 114 -5.10 5.03 -4.65
N LYS A 115 -3.92 4.89 -5.27
CA LYS A 115 -3.79 4.24 -6.59
C LYS A 115 -4.29 2.80 -6.58
N CYS A 116 -3.98 2.06 -5.52
CA CYS A 116 -4.37 0.65 -5.37
C CYS A 116 -5.89 0.49 -5.31
N ILE A 117 -6.59 1.33 -4.54
CA ILE A 117 -8.05 1.28 -4.36
C ILE A 117 -8.77 1.78 -5.62
N PHE A 118 -8.40 2.97 -6.12
CA PHE A 118 -9.24 3.68 -7.09
C PHE A 118 -8.85 3.47 -8.56
N MET A 119 -7.63 3.00 -8.83
CA MET A 119 -7.16 2.81 -10.20
C MET A 119 -6.88 1.35 -10.54
N SER A 120 -6.18 0.64 -9.65
CA SER A 120 -5.88 -0.80 -9.68
C SER A 120 -4.66 -1.04 -8.79
N PRO A 121 -4.53 -2.23 -8.16
CA PRO A 121 -3.30 -2.61 -7.46
C PRO A 121 -2.04 -2.47 -8.31
N SER A 122 -2.14 -2.72 -9.62
CA SER A 122 -1.02 -2.57 -10.56
C SER A 122 -0.54 -1.13 -10.76
N SER A 123 -1.42 -0.14 -10.55
CA SER A 123 -1.09 1.28 -10.68
C SER A 123 -0.27 1.83 -9.51
N ALA A 124 -0.21 1.08 -8.40
CA ALA A 124 0.58 1.42 -7.22
C ALA A 124 2.03 0.88 -7.26
N ILE A 125 2.36 0.11 -8.30
CA ILE A 125 3.72 -0.40 -8.53
C ILE A 125 4.50 0.68 -9.26
N ASP A 126 5.64 1.08 -8.71
CA ASP A 126 6.51 2.05 -9.37
C ASP A 126 7.02 1.45 -10.68
N LYS A 127 6.77 2.15 -11.79
CA LYS A 127 7.39 1.80 -13.06
C LYS A 127 8.88 2.09 -12.88
N LYS A 128 9.70 1.07 -12.69
CA LYS A 128 11.12 1.21 -12.95
C LYS A 128 11.23 1.70 -14.39
N ASP A 129 11.71 2.92 -14.60
CA ASP A 129 12.20 3.30 -15.91
C ASP A 129 13.15 2.17 -16.34
N PRO A 130 13.02 1.64 -17.55
CA PRO A 130 14.00 0.68 -18.02
C PRO A 130 15.35 1.41 -17.99
N GLU A 131 16.20 1.01 -17.05
CA GLU A 131 17.64 1.09 -17.20
C GLU A 131 17.94 0.65 -18.64
N GLU A 132 18.74 1.44 -19.36
CA GLU A 132 19.00 1.36 -20.80
C GLU A 132 18.83 -0.06 -21.40
N PRO A 133 18.20 -0.17 -22.58
CA PRO A 133 17.53 -1.39 -23.00
C PRO A 133 18.47 -2.58 -22.97
N ALA A 134 18.26 -3.48 -22.01
CA ALA A 134 18.72 -4.85 -22.11
C ALA A 134 18.27 -5.37 -23.49
N THR A 135 19.25 -5.69 -24.34
CA THR A 135 19.07 -6.17 -25.71
C THR A 135 17.82 -7.02 -25.84
N LYS A 136 16.91 -6.61 -26.74
CA LYS A 136 15.64 -7.30 -27.04
C LYS A 136 15.86 -8.81 -27.13
N ARG A 137 15.57 -9.54 -26.05
CA ARG A 137 15.34 -10.99 -26.16
C ARG A 137 14.00 -11.15 -26.83
N HIS A 138 14.04 -11.44 -28.12
CA HIS A 138 12.89 -11.83 -28.91
C HIS A 138 12.20 -13.02 -28.23
N ARG A 139 11.14 -12.75 -27.46
CA ARG A 139 10.28 -13.78 -26.90
C ARG A 139 9.45 -14.31 -28.06
N THR A 140 9.84 -15.45 -28.62
CA THR A 140 8.98 -16.22 -29.53
C THR A 140 7.74 -16.65 -28.76
N THR A 141 6.69 -15.84 -28.79
CA THR A 141 5.35 -16.27 -28.41
C THR A 141 4.84 -17.19 -29.50
N LYS A 142 4.73 -18.50 -29.22
CA LYS A 142 3.85 -19.35 -30.02
C LYS A 142 2.44 -18.75 -29.94
N PRO A 143 1.77 -18.42 -31.06
CA PRO A 143 0.42 -17.90 -31.01
C PRO A 143 -0.51 -19.01 -30.51
N SER A 144 -1.02 -18.87 -29.29
CA SER A 144 -2.15 -19.67 -28.82
C SER A 144 -3.42 -19.13 -29.47
N VAL A 145 -3.81 -19.72 -30.60
CA VAL A 145 -5.08 -19.42 -31.26
C VAL A 145 -6.23 -19.91 -30.36
N ARG A 146 -6.79 -19.03 -29.53
CA ARG A 146 -8.10 -19.27 -28.95
C ARG A 146 -9.12 -19.15 -30.09
N LYS A 147 -9.62 -20.30 -30.56
CA LYS A 147 -10.73 -20.36 -31.53
C LYS A 147 -11.92 -19.58 -30.96
N ASN A 148 -12.35 -18.54 -31.67
CA ASN A 148 -13.59 -17.83 -31.34
C ASN A 148 -14.81 -18.76 -31.55
N VAL A 149 -15.96 -18.40 -30.96
CA VAL A 149 -17.16 -19.26 -31.00
C VAL A 149 -17.64 -19.52 -32.42
N ALA A 150 -17.60 -18.52 -33.30
CA ALA A 150 -17.95 -18.66 -34.72
C ALA A 150 -17.14 -19.76 -35.43
N SER A 151 -15.84 -19.87 -35.10
CA SER A 151 -14.96 -20.93 -35.61
C SER A 151 -15.27 -22.31 -35.04
N LYS A 152 -15.79 -22.40 -33.80
CA LYS A 152 -16.18 -23.67 -33.19
C LYS A 152 -17.46 -24.24 -33.79
N ILE A 153 -18.37 -23.37 -34.24
CA ILE A 153 -19.68 -23.77 -34.78
C ILE A 153 -19.72 -23.80 -36.32
N GLY A 154 -18.58 -23.56 -36.98
CA GLY A 154 -18.48 -23.64 -38.45
C GLY A 154 -19.25 -22.56 -39.21
N LEU A 155 -19.51 -21.40 -38.58
CA LEU A 155 -20.26 -20.32 -39.20
C LEU A 155 -19.39 -19.60 -40.23
N THR A 156 -19.62 -19.83 -41.51
CA THR A 156 -18.78 -19.34 -42.63
C THR A 156 -19.42 -18.22 -43.45
N SER A 157 -20.72 -17.96 -43.28
CA SER A 157 -21.36 -16.73 -43.77
C SER A 157 -22.64 -16.47 -42.99
N VAL A 158 -23.04 -15.19 -42.93
CA VAL A 158 -24.35 -14.75 -42.46
C VAL A 158 -24.99 -14.05 -43.64
N THR A 159 -26.06 -14.63 -44.19
CA THR A 159 -26.92 -13.95 -45.16
C THR A 159 -27.82 -12.97 -44.42
N GLY A 160 -27.76 -11.70 -44.81
CA GLY A 160 -28.76 -10.70 -44.46
C GLY A 160 -29.99 -10.78 -45.34
#